data_AF-A0A1F8NR16-F1
#
_entry.id   AF-A0A1F8NR16-F1
#
_cell.length_a   1.000
_cell.length_b   1.000
_cell.length_c   1.000
_cell.angle_alpha   90.00
_cell.angle_beta   90.00
_cell.angle_gamma   90.00
#
_symmetry.space_group_name_H-M   'P 1'
#
loop_
_entity.id
_entity.type
_entity.pdbx_description
1 polymer ?
#
loop_
_entity_poly.entity_id
_entity_poly.type
_entity_poly.pdbx_seq_one_letter_code
_entity_poly.pdbx_strand_id
1 'polypeptide(L)'
;MNASEELSAVLRQAWAEYGAGRYAEAAQLLTQAQTRFPDSEEIAYGLGMAHFKADRKDQARQAFTRAVELLERDVKQARGTMLRRLAKGHLNLLDKGTWDLEKEIWHYE
;
A
#
# COMPACT_ATOMS: atom_id res chain seq x y z
N MET A 1 12.15 -10.17 -20.10
CA MET A 1 11.20 -9.90 -18.99
C MET A 1 10.01 -9.17 -19.56
N ASN A 2 8.82 -9.72 -19.36
CA ASN A 2 7.58 -8.99 -19.64
C ASN A 2 7.20 -8.12 -18.43
N ALA A 3 6.22 -7.23 -18.62
CA ALA A 3 5.79 -6.27 -17.59
C ALA A 3 5.31 -6.93 -16.28
N SER A 4 4.67 -8.09 -16.36
CA SER A 4 4.17 -8.83 -15.20
C SER A 4 5.30 -9.50 -14.39
N GLU A 5 6.28 -10.08 -15.08
CA GLU A 5 7.47 -10.66 -14.45
C GLU A 5 8.28 -9.59 -13.72
N GLU A 6 8.40 -8.41 -14.32
CA GLU A 6 9.10 -7.28 -13.72
C GLU A 6 8.38 -6.75 -12.48
N LEU A 7 7.07 -6.51 -12.57
CA LEU A 7 6.26 -6.09 -11.43
C LEU A 7 6.45 -7.07 -10.26
N SER A 8 6.33 -8.37 -10.55
CA SER A 8 6.49 -9.43 -9.56
C SER A 8 7.91 -9.45 -8.96
N ALA A 9 8.94 -9.22 -9.78
CA ALA A 9 10.33 -9.18 -9.32
C ALA A 9 10.59 -8.01 -8.38
N VAL A 10 10.14 -6.80 -8.75
CA VAL A 10 10.33 -5.61 -7.89
C VAL A 10 9.55 -5.73 -6.60
N LEU A 11 8.31 -6.22 -6.64
CA LEU A 11 7.53 -6.44 -5.42
C LEU A 11 8.22 -7.44 -4.48
N ARG A 12 8.71 -8.57 -5.00
CA ARG A 12 9.47 -9.54 -4.17
C ARG A 12 10.71 -8.90 -3.54
N GLN A 13 11.47 -8.14 -4.31
CA GLN A 13 12.67 -7.48 -3.80
C GLN A 13 12.31 -6.42 -2.75
N ALA A 14 11.32 -5.57 -3.00
CA ALA A 14 10.87 -4.57 -2.05
C ALA A 14 10.40 -5.18 -0.73
N TRP A 15 9.67 -6.29 -0.77
CA TRP A 15 9.26 -7.00 0.45
C TRP A 15 10.44 -7.66 1.17
N ALA A 16 11.47 -8.12 0.45
CA ALA A 16 12.70 -8.61 1.07
C ALA A 16 13.47 -7.49 1.79
N GLU A 17 13.61 -6.32 1.16
CA GLU A 17 14.20 -5.13 1.77
C GLU A 17 13.42 -4.68 3.01
N TYR A 18 12.09 -4.64 2.90
CA TYR A 18 11.20 -4.33 4.01
C TYR A 18 11.35 -5.32 5.18
N GLY A 19 11.36 -6.63 4.89
CA GLY A 19 11.54 -7.67 5.90
C GLY A 19 12.89 -7.61 6.60
N ALA A 20 13.91 -7.07 5.92
CA ALA A 20 15.23 -6.83 6.49
C ALA A 20 15.36 -5.50 7.25
N GLY A 21 14.26 -4.75 7.43
CA GLY A 21 14.25 -3.44 8.10
C GLY A 21 14.79 -2.29 7.25
N ARG A 22 15.12 -2.54 5.98
CA ARG A 22 15.65 -1.57 5.02
C ARG A 22 14.51 -0.83 4.32
N TYR A 23 13.78 -0.05 5.13
CA TYR A 23 12.55 0.59 4.70
C TYR A 23 12.76 1.70 3.66
N ALA A 24 13.90 2.39 3.71
CA ALA A 24 14.22 3.43 2.74
C ALA A 24 14.51 2.83 1.35
N GLU A 25 15.21 1.71 1.32
CA GLU A 25 15.56 0.94 0.13
C GLU A 25 14.30 0.31 -0.50
N ALA A 26 13.43 -0.27 0.34
CA ALA A 26 12.12 -0.75 -0.11
C ALA A 26 11.29 0.38 -0.76
N ALA A 27 11.22 1.56 -0.12
CA ALA A 27 10.52 2.71 -0.68
C ALA A 27 11.14 3.17 -2.00
N GLN A 28 12.48 3.25 -2.09
CA GLN A 28 13.18 3.68 -3.29
C GLN A 28 12.93 2.73 -4.48
N LEU A 29 12.95 1.41 -4.26
CA LEU A 29 12.64 0.42 -5.28
C LEU A 29 11.19 0.58 -5.79
N LEU A 30 10.25 0.76 -4.86
CA LEU A 30 8.84 0.89 -5.20
C LEU A 30 8.52 2.22 -5.89
N THR A 31 9.17 3.34 -5.51
CA THR A 31 9.03 4.63 -6.21
C THR A 31 9.48 4.53 -7.65
N GLN A 32 10.60 3.83 -7.92
CA GLN A 32 11.06 3.59 -9.29
C GLN A 32 10.04 2.75 -10.06
N ALA A 33 9.54 1.67 -9.46
CA ALA A 33 8.54 0.81 -10.09
C ALA A 33 7.21 1.52 -10.37
N GLN A 34 6.78 2.43 -9.49
CA GLN A 34 5.55 3.21 -9.67
C GLN A 34 5.55 4.00 -10.98
N THR A 35 6.71 4.42 -11.48
CA THR A 35 6.80 5.12 -12.77
C THR A 35 6.40 4.25 -13.96
N ARG A 36 6.63 2.93 -13.86
CA ARG A 36 6.25 1.94 -14.89
C ARG A 36 4.90 1.30 -14.63
N PHE A 37 4.50 1.22 -13.38
CA PHE A 37 3.28 0.55 -12.93
C PHE A 37 2.42 1.50 -12.07
N PRO A 38 1.96 2.64 -12.63
CA PRO A 38 1.30 3.70 -11.86
C PRO A 38 -0.06 3.29 -11.27
N ASP A 39 -0.66 2.24 -11.81
CA ASP A 39 -1.97 1.71 -11.38
C ASP A 39 -1.87 0.41 -10.55
N SER A 40 -0.66 0.03 -10.12
CA SER A 40 -0.49 -1.12 -9.23
C SER A 40 -0.84 -0.74 -7.79
N GLU A 41 -1.94 -1.30 -7.29
CA GLU A 41 -2.38 -1.17 -5.91
C GLU A 41 -1.36 -1.73 -4.91
N GLU A 42 -0.63 -2.77 -5.31
CA GLU A 42 0.40 -3.39 -4.49
C GLU A 42 1.62 -2.51 -4.31
N ILE A 43 2.05 -1.82 -5.38
CA ILE A 43 3.15 -0.85 -5.28
C ILE A 43 2.72 0.32 -4.39
N ALA A 44 1.50 0.82 -4.55
CA ALA A 44 0.97 1.88 -3.70
C ALA A 44 0.91 1.46 -2.23
N TYR A 45 0.42 0.26 -1.93
CA TYR A 45 0.38 -0.26 -0.56
C TYR A 45 1.79 -0.50 0.01
N GLY A 46 2.69 -1.08 -0.78
CA GLY A 46 4.08 -1.30 -0.38
C GLY A 46 4.80 0.00 -0.02
N LEU A 47 4.58 1.07 -0.80
CA LEU A 47 5.11 2.41 -0.48
C LEU A 47 4.56 2.92 0.85
N GLY A 48 3.25 2.77 1.08
CA GLY A 48 2.61 3.12 2.34
C GLY A 48 3.28 2.42 3.51
N MET A 49 3.50 1.10 3.40
CA MET A 49 4.14 0.30 4.43
C MET A 49 5.59 0.70 4.68
N ALA A 50 6.39 0.87 3.62
CA ALA A 50 7.78 1.25 3.72
C ALA A 50 7.94 2.64 4.36
N HIS A 51 7.14 3.62 3.93
CA HIS A 51 7.13 4.95 4.54
C HIS A 51 6.64 4.92 5.98
N PHE A 52 5.60 4.15 6.30
CA PHE A 52 5.08 4.03 7.65
C PHE A 52 6.15 3.51 8.62
N LYS A 53 6.90 2.47 8.23
CA LYS A 53 7.99 1.92 9.03
C LYS A 53 9.22 2.81 9.10
N ALA A 54 9.43 3.66 8.09
CA ALA A 54 10.48 4.67 8.09
C ALA A 54 10.09 5.96 8.86
N ASP A 55 8.99 5.95 9.63
CA ASP A 55 8.41 7.11 10.34
C ASP A 55 8.07 8.32 9.46
N ARG A 56 7.89 8.06 8.15
CA ARG A 56 7.55 9.04 7.12
C ARG A 56 6.04 9.12 6.94
N LYS A 57 5.36 9.66 7.98
CA LYS A 57 3.89 9.58 8.13
C LYS A 57 3.12 10.23 6.98
N ASP A 58 3.57 11.37 6.47
CA ASP A 58 2.87 12.06 5.38
C ASP A 58 2.96 11.30 4.06
N GLN A 59 4.15 10.77 3.73
CA GLN A 59 4.31 9.93 2.53
C GLN A 59 3.55 8.60 2.66
N ALA A 60 3.51 8.02 3.86
CA ALA A 60 2.74 6.81 4.13
C ALA A 60 1.25 7.04 3.88
N ARG A 61 0.71 8.15 4.40
CA ARG A 61 -0.68 8.57 4.18
C ARG A 61 -0.99 8.70 2.69
N GLN A 62 -0.18 9.45 1.94
CA GLN A 62 -0.39 9.63 0.50
C GLN A 62 -0.43 8.29 -0.25
N ALA A 63 0.50 7.39 0.06
CA ALA A 63 0.59 6.10 -0.60
C ALA A 63 -0.57 5.15 -0.23
N PHE A 64 -1.00 5.12 1.03
CA PHE A 64 -2.18 4.33 1.42
C PHE A 64 -3.48 4.88 0.82
N THR A 65 -3.65 6.21 0.74
CA THR A 65 -4.78 6.82 0.03
C THR A 65 -4.82 6.38 -1.42
N ARG A 66 -3.69 6.44 -2.13
CA ARG A 66 -3.59 5.99 -3.52
C ARG A 66 -3.93 4.50 -3.67
N ALA A 67 -3.51 3.65 -2.74
CA ALA A 67 -3.85 2.23 -2.74
C ALA A 67 -5.38 2.02 -2.61
N VAL A 68 -6.05 2.78 -1.74
CA VAL A 68 -7.52 2.74 -1.59
C VAL A 68 -8.21 3.19 -2.88
N GLU A 69 -7.79 4.31 -3.47
CA GLU A 69 -8.37 4.83 -4.72
C GLU A 69 -8.26 3.83 -5.88
N LEU A 70 -7.13 3.12 -5.99
CA LEU A 70 -6.93 2.08 -6.99
C LEU A 70 -7.86 0.88 -6.78
N LEU A 71 -8.02 0.46 -5.53
CA LEU A 71 -8.85 -0.67 -5.15
C LEU A 71 -10.36 -0.38 -5.23
N GLU A 72 -10.77 0.88 -5.08
CA GLU A 72 -12.15 1.31 -5.26
C GLU A 72 -12.56 1.38 -6.75
N ARG A 73 -11.58 1.48 -7.65
CA ARG A 73 -11.81 1.39 -9.11
C ARG A 73 -12.00 -0.04 -9.60
N ASP A 74 -11.50 -1.05 -8.88
CA ASP A 74 -11.55 -2.48 -9.26
C ASP A 74 -12.08 -3.38 -8.12
N VAL A 75 -13.35 -3.21 -7.76
CA VAL A 75 -13.99 -3.85 -6.59
C VAL A 75 -14.38 -5.33 -6.82
N LYS A 76 -13.75 -6.05 -7.77
CA LYS A 76 -14.20 -7.41 -8.13
C LYS A 76 -13.41 -8.56 -7.50
N GLN A 77 -12.30 -8.31 -6.79
CA GLN A 77 -11.42 -9.36 -6.28
C GLN A 77 -11.28 -9.37 -4.75
N ALA A 78 -11.44 -10.55 -4.14
CA ALA A 78 -11.34 -10.74 -2.68
C ALA A 78 -10.00 -10.26 -2.09
N ARG A 79 -8.91 -10.42 -2.84
CA ARG A 79 -7.59 -9.91 -2.46
C ARG A 79 -7.55 -8.39 -2.40
N GLY A 80 -8.16 -7.71 -3.37
CA GLY A 80 -8.28 -6.26 -3.38
C GLY A 80 -9.08 -5.74 -2.19
N THR A 81 -10.16 -6.44 -1.81
CA THR A 81 -10.94 -6.11 -0.60
C THR A 81 -10.09 -6.16 0.66
N MET A 82 -9.25 -7.20 0.82
CA MET A 82 -8.35 -7.29 1.98
C MET A 82 -7.33 -6.16 2.00
N LEU A 83 -6.67 -5.90 0.86
CA LEU A 83 -5.65 -4.84 0.76
C LEU A 83 -6.25 -3.46 1.07
N ARG A 84 -7.50 -3.20 0.64
CA ARG A 84 -8.21 -1.95 0.91
C ARG A 84 -8.43 -1.77 2.41
N ARG A 85 -8.88 -2.84 3.10
CA ARG A 85 -9.10 -2.81 4.55
C ARG A 85 -7.80 -2.53 5.31
N LEU A 86 -6.69 -3.13 4.89
CA LEU A 86 -5.38 -2.86 5.49
C LEU A 86 -4.96 -1.40 5.27
N ALA A 87 -5.04 -0.89 4.04
CA ALA A 87 -4.69 0.49 3.73
C ALA A 87 -5.54 1.50 4.54
N LYS A 88 -6.86 1.28 4.63
CA LYS A 88 -7.76 2.11 5.46
C LYS A 88 -7.42 2.01 6.95
N GLY A 89 -7.05 0.83 7.45
CA GLY A 89 -6.63 0.66 8.84
C GLY A 89 -5.36 1.46 9.17
N HIS A 90 -4.37 1.43 8.28
CA HIS A 90 -3.17 2.26 8.44
C HIS A 90 -3.46 3.75 8.38
N LEU A 91 -4.37 4.19 7.50
CA LEU A 91 -4.83 5.58 7.47
C LEU A 91 -5.49 5.96 8.80
N ASN A 92 -6.41 5.16 9.33
CA ASN A 92 -7.03 5.48 10.62
C ASN A 92 -6.00 5.51 11.75
N LEU A 93 -4.98 4.64 11.73
CA LEU A 93 -3.89 4.68 12.70
C LEU A 93 -3.08 5.98 12.59
N LEU A 94 -2.78 6.43 11.37
CA LEU A 94 -2.05 7.68 11.12
C LEU A 94 -2.86 8.94 11.48
N ASP A 95 -4.19 8.87 11.33
CA ASP A 95 -5.09 10.03 11.43
C ASP A 95 -5.65 10.20 12.83
N LYS A 96 -5.99 9.07 13.46
CA LYS A 96 -6.78 8.99 14.69
C LYS A 96 -6.08 8.21 15.79
N GLY A 97 -4.94 7.58 15.49
CA GLY A 97 -4.22 6.74 16.45
C GLY A 97 -4.88 5.37 16.72
N THR A 98 -5.89 4.98 15.93
CA THR A 98 -6.62 3.71 16.11
C THR A 98 -6.81 2.98 14.79
N TRP A 99 -6.76 1.64 14.82
CA TRP A 99 -7.05 0.78 13.66
C TRP A 99 -8.55 0.63 13.37
N ASP A 100 -9.41 1.37 14.07
CA ASP A 100 -10.86 1.23 13.98
C ASP A 100 -11.36 1.27 12.51
N LEU A 101 -12.07 0.21 12.10
CA LEU A 101 -12.70 0.06 10.79
C LEU A 101 -14.24 0.01 10.89
N GLU A 102 -14.84 0.31 12.04
CA GLU A 102 -16.28 0.12 12.31
C GLU A 102 -17.17 0.82 11.28
N LYS A 103 -16.81 2.04 10.84
CA LYS A 103 -17.55 2.78 9.81
C LYS A 103 -17.58 2.09 8.43
N GLU A 104 -16.67 1.16 8.16
CA GLU A 104 -16.65 0.35 6.93
C GLU A 104 -17.37 -1.00 7.08
N ILE A 105 -17.57 -1.48 8.32
CA ILE A 105 -18.20 -2.77 8.60
C ILE A 105 -19.70 -2.60 8.84
N TRP A 106 -20.11 -1.46 9.39
CA TRP A 106 -21.49 -1.15 9.71
C TRP A 106 -21.90 0.16 9.06
N HIS A 107 -22.83 0.08 8.11
CA HIS A 107 -23.63 1.23 7.68
C HIS A 107 -24.92 1.18 8.52
N TYR A 108 -25.02 2.02 9.55
CA TYR A 108 -26.34 2.34 10.10
C TYR A 108 -26.95 3.37 9.15
N GLU A 109 -28.06 2.99 8.52
CA GLU A 109 -28.93 3.87 7.73
C GLU A 109 -29.50 5.03 8.57
#